data_AF-I4N9T4-F1
#
_entry.id   AF-I4N9T4-F1
#
_cell.length_a   1.000
_cell.length_b   1.000
_cell.length_c   1.000
_cell.angle_alpha   90.00
_cell.angle_beta   90.00
_cell.angle_gamma   90.00
#
_symmetry.space_group_name_H-M   'P 1'
#
loop_
_entity.id
_entity.type
_entity.pdbx_description
1 polymer ?
#
loop_
_entity_poly.entity_id
_entity_poly.type
_entity_poly.pdbx_seq_one_letter_code
_entity_poly.pdbx_strand_id
1 'polypeptide(L)' 'MPIRRSGNFDLSAGVVQLPREHLTGFLDETELAQTEVKLEGGKIRFVAPESVLEQITQHLGPPAGRLSSTNK' A
#
# COMPACT_ATOMS: atom_id res chain seq x y z
N MET A 1 -36.13 -14.39 13.71
CA MET A 1 -34.72 -14.70 14.04
C MET A 1 -33.82 -13.82 13.19
N PRO A 2 -32.82 -13.11 13.75
CA PRO A 2 -31.89 -12.33 12.93
C PRO A 2 -30.90 -13.28 12.27
N ILE A 3 -30.85 -13.22 10.94
CA ILE A 3 -29.87 -13.94 10.13
C ILE A 3 -28.52 -13.24 10.38
N ARG A 4 -27.65 -13.85 11.18
CA ARG A 4 -26.28 -13.38 11.38
C ARG A 4 -25.52 -13.62 10.08
N ARG A 5 -25.47 -12.63 9.20
CA ARG A 5 -24.52 -12.62 8.07
C ARG A 5 -23.13 -12.43 8.65
N SER A 6 -22.42 -13.53 8.93
CA SER A 6 -20.99 -13.50 9.20
C SER A 6 -20.26 -13.17 7.89
N GLY A 7 -20.29 -11.91 7.48
CA GLY A 7 -19.36 -11.40 6.48
C GLY A 7 -17.99 -11.38 7.12
N ASN A 8 -17.07 -12.22 6.64
CA ASN A 8 -15.67 -12.13 6.99
C ASN A 8 -15.13 -10.82 6.40
N PHE A 9 -15.26 -9.72 7.13
CA PHE A 9 -14.72 -8.44 6.72
C PHE A 9 -13.20 -8.53 6.88
N ASP A 10 -12.53 -8.77 5.77
CA ASP A 10 -11.08 -8.80 5.74
C ASP A 10 -10.56 -7.36 5.85
N LEU A 11 -10.30 -6.95 7.09
CA LEU A 11 -9.68 -5.67 7.43
C LEU A 11 -8.37 -5.47 6.66
N SER A 12 -7.63 -6.54 6.37
CA SER A 12 -6.38 -6.42 5.63
C SER A 12 -6.61 -6.06 4.17
N ALA A 13 -7.62 -6.65 3.53
CA ALA A 13 -8.02 -6.30 2.16
C ALA A 13 -8.52 -4.85 2.07
N GLY A 14 -9.35 -4.42 3.03
CA GLY A 14 -9.86 -3.04 3.06
C GLY A 14 -8.76 -1.99 3.30
N VAL A 15 -7.79 -2.30 4.17
CA VAL A 15 -6.67 -1.39 4.48
C VAL A 15 -5.67 -1.29 3.31
N VAL A 16 -5.51 -2.35 2.52
CA VAL A 16 -4.62 -2.35 1.33
C VAL A 16 -5.30 -1.72 0.10
N GLN A 17 -6.63 -1.81 0.00
CA GLN A 17 -7.37 -1.31 -1.14
C GLN A 17 -7.39 0.23 -1.22
N LEU A 18 -7.53 0.93 -0.09
CA LEU A 18 -7.48 2.39 -0.02
C LEU A 18 -6.17 2.99 -0.59
N PRO A 19 -4.98 2.53 -0.17
CA PRO A 19 -3.72 2.93 -0.78
C PRO A 19 -3.65 2.59 -2.26
N ARG A 20 -4.13 1.41 -2.66
CA ARG A 20 -4.09 0.97 -4.06
C ARG A 20 -4.96 1.86 -4.96
N GLU A 21 -6.13 2.26 -4.50
CA GLU A 21 -6.99 3.23 -5.20
C GLU A 21 -6.35 4.61 -5.27
N HIS A 22 -5.67 5.03 -4.20
CA HIS A 22 -4.88 6.26 -4.23
C HIS A 22 -3.74 6.18 -5.26
N LEU A 23 -3.03 5.06 -5.32
CA LEU A 23 -1.95 4.80 -6.29
C LEU A 23 -2.47 4.83 -7.73
N THR A 24 -3.65 4.27 -8.01
CA THR A 24 -4.26 4.33 -9.36
C THR A 24 -4.61 5.75 -9.80
N GLY A 25 -4.65 6.71 -8.88
CA GLY A 25 -4.91 8.12 -9.20
C GLY A 25 -3.71 8.85 -9.81
N PHE A 26 -2.49 8.32 -9.67
CA PHE A 26 -1.28 8.99 -10.15
C PHE A 26 -0.21 8.06 -10.75
N LEU A 27 -0.30 6.74 -10.55
CA LEU A 27 0.55 5.75 -11.22
C LEU A 27 -0.16 5.16 -12.42
N ASP A 28 0.60 4.92 -13.49
CA ASP A 28 0.11 4.21 -14.67
C ASP A 28 -0.15 2.72 -14.36
N GLU A 29 -1.00 2.04 -15.13
CA GLU A 29 -1.31 0.61 -14.94
C GLU A 29 -0.06 -0.28 -14.88
N THR A 30 0.97 0.05 -15.66
CA THR A 30 2.26 -0.66 -15.65
C THR A 30 3.04 -0.46 -14.35
N GLU A 31 3.04 0.75 -13.80
CA GLU A 31 3.72 1.08 -12.54
C GLU A 31 2.97 0.48 -11.36
N LEU A 32 1.62 0.49 -11.44
CA LEU A 32 0.76 -0.12 -10.44
C LEU A 32 0.90 -1.64 -10.41
N ALA A 33 1.05 -2.28 -11.58
CA ALA A 33 1.30 -3.72 -11.67
C ALA A 33 2.68 -4.12 -11.10
N GLN A 34 3.64 -3.20 -11.12
CA GLN A 34 4.96 -3.36 -10.51
C GLN A 34 4.99 -2.98 -9.03
N THR A 35 3.89 -2.44 -8.49
CA THR A 35 3.78 -2.00 -7.11
C THR A 35 3.01 -3.02 -6.28
N GLU A 36 3.72 -3.67 -5.36
CA GLU A 36 3.13 -4.58 -4.39
C GLU A 36 2.87 -3.83 -3.08
N VAL A 37 1.62 -3.85 -2.62
CA VAL A 37 1.19 -3.24 -1.37
C VAL A 37 0.99 -4.34 -0.33
N LYS A 38 1.75 -4.27 0.77
CA LYS A 38 1.72 -5.24 1.86
C LYS A 38 1.30 -4.59 3.17
N LEU A 39 0.55 -5.31 3.99
CA LEU A 39 0.27 -4.91 5.37
C LEU A 39 1.17 -5.72 6.31
N GLU A 40 2.22 -5.11 6.85
CA GLU A 40 3.15 -5.74 7.79
C GLU A 40 3.11 -5.02 9.13
N GLY A 41 2.76 -5.73 10.22
CA GLY A 41 2.79 -5.18 11.58
C GLY A 41 1.90 -3.94 11.78
N GLY A 42 0.76 -3.86 11.08
CA GLY A 42 -0.14 -2.71 11.11
C GLY A 42 0.33 -1.50 10.29
N LYS A 43 1.41 -1.65 9.50
CA LYS A 43 1.92 -0.63 8.59
C LYS A 43 1.77 -1.06 7.14
N ILE A 44 1.46 -0.10 6.27
CA ILE A 44 1.36 -0.32 4.84
C ILE A 44 2.75 -0.14 4.25
N ARG A 45 3.23 -1.16 3.54
CA ARG A 45 4.54 -1.20 2.91
C ARG A 45 4.34 -1.28 1.40
N PHE A 46 5.00 -0.38 0.69
CA PHE A 46 5.02 -0.35 -0.77
C PHE A 46 6.34 -0.97 -1.24
N VAL A 47 6.25 -1.95 -2.13
CA VAL A 47 7.39 -2.59 -2.77
C VAL A 47 7.25 -2.35 -4.27
N ALA A 48 8.08 -1.48 -4.82
CA ALA A 48 8.06 -1.09 -6.23
C ALA A 48 9.47 -0.67 -6.66
N PRO A 49 9.72 -0.48 -7.97
CA PRO A 49 10.95 0.14 -8.45
C PRO A 49 11.15 1.54 -7.84
N GLU A 50 12.40 1.97 -7.71
CA GLU A 50 12.75 3.24 -7.04
C GLU A 50 12.04 4.45 -7.68
N SER A 51 11.93 4.49 -9.02
CA SER A 51 11.18 5.53 -9.73
C SER A 51 9.72 5.64 -9.30
N VAL A 52 9.07 4.51 -9.04
CA VAL A 52 7.68 4.46 -8.57
C VAL A 52 7.60 4.85 -7.10
N LEU A 53 8.55 4.39 -6.26
CA LEU A 53 8.63 4.79 -4.86
C LEU A 53 8.86 6.30 -4.69
N GLU A 54 9.62 6.93 -5.58
CA GLU A 54 9.79 8.38 -5.60
C GLU A 54 8.48 9.11 -5.91
N GLN A 55 7.72 8.66 -6.92
CA GLN A 55 6.40 9.24 -7.22
C GLN A 55 5.43 9.07 -6.04
N ILE A 56 5.38 7.87 -5.45
CA ILE A 56 4.61 7.59 -4.24
C ILE A 56 5.02 8.56 -3.12
N THR A 57 6.31 8.78 -2.93
CA THR A 57 6.83 9.69 -1.89
C THR A 57 6.48 11.15 -2.17
N GLN A 58 6.45 11.57 -3.44
CA GLN A 58 6.02 12.93 -3.82
C GLN A 58 4.54 13.17 -3.52
N HIS A 59 3.67 12.16 -3.74
CA HIS A 59 2.22 12.30 -3.56
C HIS A 59 1.75 12.00 -2.12
N LEU A 60 2.29 10.97 -1.48
CA LEU A 60 1.88 10.52 -0.13
C LEU A 60 2.77 11.07 0.98
N GLY A 61 3.89 11.71 0.62
CA GLY A 61 4.89 12.20 1.56
C GLY A 61 5.92 11.14 1.97
N PRO A 62 6.90 11.52 2.82
CA PRO A 62 7.95 10.63 3.25
C PRO A 62 7.39 9.43 4.03
N PRO A 63 7.86 8.21 3.76
CA PRO A 63 7.38 7.03 4.47
C PRO A 63 7.67 7.15 5.97
N ALA A 64 6.69 6.77 6.79
CA ALA A 64 6.79 6.76 8.27
C ALA A 64 7.92 5.87 8.82
N GLY A 65 8.60 5.13 7.95
CA GLY A 65 9.87 4.50 8.22
C GLY A 65 10.59 4.27 6.89
N ARG A 66 11.36 5.26 6.44
CA ARG A 66 12.41 4.99 5.46
C ARG A 66 13.43 4.13 6.21
N LEU A 67 13.34 2.80 6.09
CA LEU A 67 14.45 1.92 6.46
C LEU A 67 15.58 2.25 5.49
N SER A 68 16.31 3.33 5.79
CA SER A 68 17.67 3.50 5.35
C SER A 68 18.37 2.25 5.88
N SER A 69 18.60 1.30 4.99
CA SER A 69 19.61 0.29 5.23
C SER A 69 20.95 1.03 5.20
N THR A 70 21.24 1.76 6.28
CA THR A 70 22.61 2.10 6.64
C THR A 70 23.22 0.79 7.09
N ASN A 71 23.67 0.02 6.12
CA ASN A 71 24.66 -0.99 6.33
C ASN A 71 25.91 -0.26 6.87
N LYS A 72 26.25 -0.48 8.14
CA LYS A 72 27.50 -0.04 8.75
C LYS A 72 28.20 -1.26 9.31
#